data_AF-A0A291H2D3-F1
#
_entry.id   AF-A0A291H2D3-F1
#
_cell.length_a   1.000
_cell.length_b   1.000
_cell.length_c   1.000
_cell.angle_alpha   90.00
_cell.angle_beta   90.00
_cell.angle_gamma   90.00
#
_symmetry.space_group_name_H-M   'P 1'
#
loop_
_entity.id
_entity.type
_entity.pdbx_description
1 polymer ?
#
loop_
_entity_poly.entity_id
_entity_poly.type
_entity_poly.pdbx_seq_one_letter_code
_entity_poly.pdbx_strand_id
1 'polypeptide(L)'
;MVIRSSTDPVRHAQKQLSRLYAGDDAEQQARSWALGVLEGKGLDPARAPLRSLRALRRQDRRLGAVTARYLVDLAAGRSPSPRSGRDNPHLL
;
A
#
# COMPACT_ATOMS: atom_id res chain seq x y z
N MET A 1 8.45 20.24 -23.60
CA MET A 1 9.16 19.12 -22.94
C MET A 1 8.41 18.78 -21.67
N VAL A 2 7.60 17.72 -21.66
CA VAL A 2 6.76 17.33 -20.51
C VAL A 2 7.48 16.22 -19.76
N ILE A 3 8.02 16.52 -18.58
CA ILE A 3 8.58 15.50 -17.68
C ILE A 3 7.38 14.76 -17.06
N ARG A 4 6.86 13.75 -17.76
CA ARG A 4 6.01 12.73 -17.13
C ARG A 4 6.93 11.83 -16.30
N SER A 5 7.33 12.29 -15.12
CA SER A 5 7.86 11.40 -14.08
C SER A 5 6.69 10.54 -13.60
N SER A 6 6.33 9.53 -14.38
CA SER A 6 5.55 8.38 -13.91
C SER A 6 6.45 7.62 -12.94
N THR A 7 6.65 8.17 -11.75
CA THR A 7 7.31 7.48 -10.66
C THR A 7 6.39 6.32 -10.30
N ASP A 8 6.78 5.13 -10.74
CA ASP A 8 6.06 3.89 -10.51
C ASP A 8 5.69 3.79 -9.02
N PRO A 9 4.40 3.89 -8.67
CA PRO A 9 3.95 3.95 -7.28
C PRO A 9 4.30 2.66 -6.52
N VAL A 10 4.40 1.53 -7.22
CA VAL A 10 4.83 0.25 -6.66
C VAL A 10 6.31 0.28 -6.32
N ARG A 11 7.16 0.76 -7.24
CA ARG A 11 8.61 0.93 -6.95
C ARG A 11 8.86 1.93 -5.81
N HIS A 12 8.07 3.00 -5.72
CA HIS A 12 8.17 3.94 -4.61
C HIS A 12 7.79 3.28 -3.27
N ALA A 13 6.70 2.51 -3.23
CA ALA A 13 6.31 1.76 -2.05
C ALA A 13 7.36 0.73 -1.64
N GLN A 14 7.90 -0.05 -2.58
CA GLN A 14 8.96 -1.03 -2.34
C GLN A 14 10.23 -0.37 -1.78
N LYS A 15 10.65 0.77 -2.34
CA LYS A 15 11.83 1.51 -1.86
C LYS A 15 11.62 2.09 -0.45
N GLN A 16 10.39 2.43 -0.07
CA GLN A 16 10.07 2.85 1.29
C GLN A 16 10.03 1.66 2.26
N LEU A 17 9.50 0.52 1.81
CA LEU A 17 9.44 -0.72 2.60
C LEU A 17 10.83 -1.27 2.91
N SER A 18 11.74 -1.29 1.94
CA SER A 18 13.12 -1.75 2.17
C SER A 18 13.88 -0.90 3.18
N ARG A 19 13.55 0.40 3.28
CA ARG A 19 14.11 1.29 4.32
C ARG A 19 13.52 1.07 5.71
N LEU A 20 12.25 0.66 5.79
CA LEU A 20 11.54 0.50 7.05
C LEU A 20 11.74 -0.89 7.68
N TYR A 21 11.84 -1.93 6.85
CA TYR A 21 11.84 -3.33 7.31
C TYR A 21 13.14 -4.09 6.98
N ALA A 22 14.13 -3.44 6.36
CA ALA A 22 15.50 -3.91 6.14
C ALA A 22 15.66 -5.41 5.79
N GLY A 23 15.71 -5.74 4.49
CA GLY A 23 16.08 -7.08 4.01
C GLY A 23 15.25 -7.55 2.81
N ASP A 24 15.64 -8.69 2.24
CA ASP A 24 14.96 -9.32 1.09
C ASP A 24 13.52 -9.76 1.43
N ASP A 25 13.21 -9.96 2.72
CA ASP A 25 11.88 -10.33 3.24
C ASP A 25 11.03 -9.13 3.67
N ALA A 26 11.47 -7.89 3.40
CA ALA A 26 10.81 -6.67 3.87
C ALA A 26 9.32 -6.60 3.50
N GLU A 27 8.93 -7.10 2.33
CA GLU A 27 7.53 -7.13 1.90
C GLU A 27 6.69 -8.12 2.71
N GLN A 28 7.21 -9.33 2.93
CA GLN A 28 6.52 -10.37 3.69
C GLN A 28 6.42 -9.99 5.17
N GLN A 29 7.45 -9.35 5.72
CA GLN A 29 7.43 -8.83 7.09
C GLN A 29 6.44 -7.67 7.25
N ALA A 30 6.40 -6.75 6.29
CA ALA A 30 5.41 -5.66 6.29
C ALA A 30 3.98 -6.16 6.10
N ARG A 31 3.77 -7.21 5.30
CA ARG A 31 2.48 -7.91 5.18
C ARG A 31 2.03 -8.49 6.51
N SER A 32 2.89 -9.27 7.15
CA SER A 32 2.59 -9.92 8.44
C SER A 32 2.28 -8.89 9.51
N TRP A 33 3.07 -7.80 9.57
CA TRP A 33 2.78 -6.66 10.44
C TRP A 33 1.41 -6.04 10.15
N ALA A 34 1.09 -5.76 8.88
CA ALA A 34 -0.18 -5.16 8.49
C ALA A 34 -1.37 -6.05 8.86
N LEU A 35 -1.28 -7.36 8.62
CA LEU A 35 -2.30 -8.33 9.02
C LEU A 35 -2.53 -8.31 10.53
N GLY A 36 -1.47 -8.36 11.34
CA GLY A 36 -1.60 -8.31 12.80
C GLY A 36 -2.25 -7.02 13.31
N VAL A 37 -1.91 -5.87 12.72
CA VAL A 37 -2.55 -4.58 13.08
C VAL A 37 -4.04 -4.55 12.72
N LEU A 38 -4.41 -5.14 11.58
CA LEU A 38 -5.80 -5.17 11.12
C LEU A 38 -6.64 -6.19 11.89
N GLU A 39 -6.09 -7.36 12.17
CA GLU A 39 -6.70 -8.39 13.01
C GLU A 39 -6.98 -7.87 14.42
N GLY A 40 -6.00 -7.19 15.04
CA GLY A 40 -6.19 -6.55 16.36
C GLY A 40 -7.26 -5.45 16.38
N LYS A 41 -7.72 -4.98 15.21
CA LYS A 41 -8.81 -4.00 15.06
C LYS A 41 -10.08 -4.60 14.46
N GLY A 42 -10.13 -5.90 14.20
CA GLY A 42 -11.25 -6.57 13.55
C GLY A 42 -11.54 -6.04 12.15
N LEU A 43 -10.51 -5.57 11.42
CA LEU A 43 -10.66 -4.97 10.10
C LEU A 43 -10.29 -5.96 9.00
N ASP A 44 -11.23 -6.21 8.10
CA ASP A 44 -10.96 -6.95 6.87
C ASP A 44 -10.48 -5.98 5.76
N PRO A 45 -9.23 -6.08 5.27
CA PRO A 45 -8.70 -5.23 4.20
C PRO A 45 -9.40 -5.41 2.85
N ALA A 46 -10.06 -6.55 2.61
CA ALA A 46 -10.84 -6.78 1.40
C ALA A 46 -12.18 -6.02 1.45
N ARG A 47 -12.83 -5.99 2.62
CA ARG A 47 -14.16 -5.36 2.82
C ARG A 47 -14.10 -3.88 3.21
N ALA A 48 -13.03 -3.45 3.88
CA ALA A 48 -12.95 -2.10 4.46
C ALA A 48 -11.61 -1.38 4.16
N PRO A 49 -11.20 -1.26 2.87
CA PRO A 49 -9.85 -0.82 2.50
C PRO A 49 -9.48 0.57 3.04
N LEU A 50 -10.42 1.52 3.07
CA LEU A 50 -10.17 2.86 3.62
C LEU A 50 -10.02 2.88 5.14
N ARG A 51 -10.78 2.04 5.87
CA ARG A 51 -10.64 1.90 7.33
C ARG A 51 -9.31 1.22 7.66
N SER A 52 -8.96 0.19 6.91
CA SER A 52 -7.67 -0.52 7.03
C SER A 52 -6.49 0.41 6.75
N LEU A 53 -6.53 1.22 5.70
CA LEU A 53 -5.49 2.22 5.39
C LEU A 53 -5.33 3.22 6.54
N ARG A 54 -6.44 3.76 7.05
CA ARG A 54 -6.41 4.71 8.18
C ARG A 54 -5.88 4.05 9.45
N ALA A 55 -6.22 2.79 9.69
CA ALA A 55 -5.72 2.02 10.83
C ALA A 55 -4.21 1.83 10.79
N LEU A 56 -3.65 1.46 9.63
CA LEU A 56 -2.20 1.31 9.44
C LEU A 56 -1.47 2.65 9.63
N ARG A 57 -1.97 3.73 9.01
CA ARG A 57 -1.35 5.07 9.15
C ARG A 57 -1.43 5.65 10.56
N ARG A 58 -2.43 5.25 11.35
CA ARG A 58 -2.50 5.61 12.77
C ARG A 58 -1.49 4.85 13.61
N GLN A 59 -1.18 3.62 13.22
CA GLN A 59 -0.20 2.78 13.92
C GLN A 59 1.23 3.24 13.64
N ASP A 60 1.55 3.51 12.37
CA ASP A 60 2.83 4.09 11.98
C ASP A 60 2.62 5.28 11.04
N ARG A 61 2.91 6.48 11.54
CA ARG A 61 2.79 7.73 10.78
C ARG A 61 3.90 7.91 9.73
N ARG A 62 4.97 7.10 9.80
CA ARG A 62 6.04 7.08 8.78
C ARG A 62 5.57 6.39 7.50
N LEU A 63 4.48 5.62 7.54
CA LEU A 63 3.85 5.07 6.35
C LEU A 63 3.16 6.17 5.55
N GLY A 64 3.67 6.39 4.33
CA GLY A 64 3.04 7.25 3.34
C GLY A 64 1.71 6.66 2.87
N ALA A 65 0.86 7.49 2.27
CA ALA A 65 -0.45 7.05 1.78
C ALA A 65 -0.35 5.93 0.72
N VAL A 66 0.64 6.02 -0.17
CA VAL A 66 0.90 5.02 -1.23
C VAL A 66 1.32 3.69 -0.63
N THR A 67 2.28 3.70 0.29
CA THR A 67 2.79 2.50 0.97
C THR A 67 1.73 1.84 1.84
N ALA A 68 0.93 2.64 2.56
CA ALA A 68 -0.21 2.11 3.32
C ALA A 68 -1.26 1.46 2.41
N ARG A 69 -1.53 2.05 1.24
CA ARG A 69 -2.46 1.45 0.25
C ARG A 69 -1.91 0.15 -0.32
N TYR A 70 -0.64 0.13 -0.69
CA TYR A 70 0.07 -1.07 -1.14
C TYR A 70 -0.08 -2.22 -0.13
N LEU A 71 0.15 -1.95 1.16
CA LEU A 71 0.00 -2.94 2.22
C LEU A 71 -1.43 -3.44 2.41
N VAL A 72 -2.43 -2.57 2.26
CA VAL A 72 -3.84 -2.99 2.32
C VAL A 72 -4.19 -3.91 1.16
N ASP A 73 -3.75 -3.59 -0.07
CA ASP A 73 -4.00 -4.44 -1.24
C ASP A 73 -3.29 -5.79 -1.10
N LEU A 74 -2.05 -5.78 -0.63
CA LEU A 74 -1.25 -6.99 -0.40
C LEU A 74 -1.81 -7.85 0.76
N ALA A 75 -2.30 -7.23 1.84
CA ALA A 75 -3.00 -7.92 2.93
C ALA A 75 -4.36 -8.49 2.49
N ALA A 76 -5.04 -7.84 1.55
CA ALA A 76 -6.27 -8.35 0.93
C ALA A 76 -6.02 -9.47 -0.09
N GLY A 77 -4.77 -9.88 -0.31
CA GLY A 77 -4.41 -10.88 -1.31
C GLY A 77 -4.56 -10.38 -2.75
N ARG A 78 -4.64 -9.06 -2.97
CA ARG A 78 -4.70 -8.46 -4.29
C ARG A 78 -3.28 -8.12 -4.74
N SER A 79 -2.94 -8.44 -6.00
CA SER A 79 -1.71 -7.91 -6.60
C SER A 79 -1.79 -6.38 -6.62
N PRO A 80 -0.76 -5.66 -6.14
CA PRO A 80 -0.72 -4.21 -6.14
C PRO A 80 -0.66 -3.72 -7.60
N SER A 81 -1.83 -3.46 -8.18
CA SER A 81 -1.91 -2.96 -9.55
C SER A 81 -1.51 -1.49 -9.57
N PRO A 82 -0.61 -1.05 -10.48
CA PRO A 82 -0.22 0.34 -10.61
C PRO A 82 -1.35 1.28 -11.11
N ARG A 83 -2.59 0.78 -11.26
CA ARG A 83 -3.66 1.46 -12.01
C ARG A 83 -4.87 1.94 -11.22
N SER A 84 -4.82 2.12 -9.90
CA SER A 84 -5.94 2.78 -9.21
C SER A 84 -5.80 4.30 -9.18
N GLY A 85 -5.82 4.87 -10.38
CA GLY A 85 -5.79 6.31 -10.65
C GLY A 85 -6.08 6.57 -12.13
N ARG A 86 -7.38 6.58 -12.49
CA ARG A 86 -7.96 6.84 -13.83
C ARG A 86 -7.80 5.74 -14.88
N ASP A 87 -8.78 4.84 -14.93
CA ASP A 87 -9.40 4.52 -16.21
C ASP A 87 -10.68 5.36 -16.30
N ASN A 88 -10.55 6.57 -16.85
CA ASN A 88 -11.67 7.28 -17.47
C ASN A 88 -11.45 7.13 -18.99
N PRO A 89 -12.08 6.14 -19.66
CA PRO A 89 -11.95 5.96 -21.11
C PRO A 89 -12.82 6.92 -21.95
N HIS A 90 -13.33 8.01 -21.37
CA HIS A 90 -14.15 9.01 -22.08
C HIS A 90 -13.59 10.42 -21.92
N LEU A 91 -12.53 10.72 -22.67
CA LEU A 91 -12.33 12.06 -23.24
C LEU A 91 -11.81 11.84 -24.67
N LEU A 92 -12.70 12.19 -25.61
CA LEU A 92 -12.49 12.29 -27.05
C LEU A 92 -11.32 13.21 -27.39
#